data_AF-A0A945WNY9-F1
#
_entry.id   AF-A0A945WNY9-F1
#
_cell.length_a   1.000
_cell.length_b   1.000
_cell.length_c   1.000
_cell.angle_alpha   90.00
_cell.angle_beta   90.00
_cell.angle_gamma   90.00
#
_symmetry.space_group_name_H-M   'P 1'
#
loop_
_entity.id
_entity.type
_entity.pdbx_description
1 polymer ?
#
loop_
_entity_poly.entity_id
_entity_poly.type
_entity_poly.pdbx_seq_one_letter_code
_entity_poly.pdbx_strand_id
1 'polypeptide(L)'
;MFSKRSIRDTGFLVLICVVLSSCVGGTAHTPLLNSEPAADSTASREPRSLRLFFEALPDVPNSSVVLTGPAGEYQLRGMHSMGADDLMMEIYQPALVSGDYTVTWSTIVEGDPSVYEGTFGFSVNLD
;
A
#
# COMPACT_ATOMS: atom_id res chain seq x y z
N MET A 1 29.09 -67.13 -9.88
CA MET A 1 29.46 -67.22 -11.31
C MET A 1 28.65 -66.17 -12.07
N PHE A 2 29.34 -65.19 -12.68
CA PHE A 2 28.94 -64.25 -13.75
C PHE A 2 27.43 -64.05 -14.05
N SER A 3 26.88 -62.85 -13.81
CA SER A 3 26.81 -61.70 -14.74
C SER A 3 25.80 -61.85 -15.89
N LYS A 4 24.74 -61.03 -15.89
CA LYS A 4 24.39 -60.15 -17.03
C LYS A 4 23.23 -59.18 -16.72
N ARG A 5 23.63 -57.91 -16.71
CA ARG A 5 22.95 -56.65 -17.05
C ARG A 5 21.56 -56.75 -17.71
N SER A 6 20.63 -55.89 -17.29
CA SER A 6 19.86 -55.06 -18.23
C SER A 6 19.30 -53.84 -17.53
N ILE A 7 19.84 -52.68 -17.89
CA ILE A 7 19.25 -51.36 -17.66
C ILE A 7 17.92 -51.33 -18.43
N ARG A 8 16.85 -50.91 -17.75
CA ARG A 8 15.60 -50.50 -18.38
C ARG A 8 15.18 -49.20 -17.72
N ASP A 9 15.46 -48.12 -18.41
CA ASP A 9 14.91 -46.78 -18.20
C ASP A 9 13.39 -46.84 -18.05
N THR A 10 12.81 -46.12 -17.09
CA THR A 10 11.49 -45.47 -17.23
C THR A 10 11.25 -44.53 -16.04
N GLY A 11 11.12 -43.23 -16.35
CA GLY A 11 10.16 -42.36 -15.67
C GLY A 11 10.67 -41.50 -14.52
N PHE A 12 11.40 -40.41 -14.83
CA PHE A 12 11.51 -39.27 -13.92
C PHE A 12 10.18 -38.50 -13.96
N LEU A 13 9.28 -38.80 -13.01
CA LEU A 13 8.01 -38.09 -12.85
C LEU A 13 8.30 -36.72 -12.20
N VAL A 14 8.48 -35.68 -13.01
CA VAL A 14 8.56 -34.30 -12.52
C VAL A 14 7.15 -33.83 -12.20
N LEU A 15 6.78 -33.86 -10.92
CA LEU A 15 5.57 -33.22 -10.42
C LEU A 15 5.84 -31.72 -10.30
N ILE A 16 5.50 -30.95 -11.33
CA ILE A 16 5.50 -29.48 -11.26
C ILE A 16 4.23 -29.07 -10.52
N CYS A 17 4.34 -28.78 -9.22
CA CYS A 17 3.32 -28.07 -8.47
C CYS A 17 3.32 -26.60 -8.90
N VAL A 18 2.51 -26.26 -9.91
CA VAL A 18 2.20 -24.85 -10.22
C VAL A 18 1.27 -24.34 -9.12
N VAL A 19 1.83 -23.63 -8.15
CA VAL A 19 1.04 -22.89 -7.16
C VAL A 19 0.55 -21.62 -7.85
N LEU A 20 -0.64 -21.68 -8.44
CA LEU A 20 -1.36 -20.49 -8.88
C LEU A 20 -1.86 -19.76 -7.64
N SER A 21 -1.00 -18.95 -7.02
CA SER A 21 -1.39 -17.95 -6.01
C SER A 21 -2.23 -16.89 -6.70
N SER A 22 -3.51 -17.21 -6.88
CA SER A 22 -4.51 -16.29 -7.40
C SER A 22 -4.81 -15.32 -6.26
N CYS A 23 -4.14 -14.16 -6.23
CA CYS A 23 -4.62 -13.03 -5.46
C CYS A 23 -5.92 -12.56 -6.13
N VAL A 24 -7.04 -13.19 -5.79
CA VAL A 24 -8.37 -12.63 -6.02
C VAL A 24 -8.47 -11.44 -5.07
N GLY A 25 -7.95 -10.30 -5.52
CA GLY A 25 -8.31 -9.01 -4.97
C GLY A 25 -9.75 -8.77 -5.37
N GLY A 26 -10.70 -9.19 -4.54
CA GLY A 26 -12.02 -8.58 -4.60
C GLY A 26 -11.83 -7.10 -4.38
N THR A 27 -12.24 -6.27 -5.34
CA THR A 27 -12.35 -4.82 -5.15
C THR A 27 -13.43 -4.60 -4.10
N ALA A 28 -13.04 -4.69 -2.83
CA ALA A 28 -13.84 -4.15 -1.75
C ALA A 28 -14.04 -2.66 -2.06
N HIS A 29 -15.29 -2.22 -2.02
CA HIS A 29 -15.59 -0.81 -2.19
C HIS A 29 -14.75 0.00 -1.19
N THR A 30 -14.12 1.06 -1.69
CA THR A 30 -13.32 1.99 -0.90
C THR A 30 -13.80 3.41 -1.20
N PRO A 31 -14.00 4.25 -0.17
CA PRO A 31 -14.36 5.64 -0.38
C PRO A 31 -13.16 6.49 -0.78
N LEU A 32 -11.93 5.97 -0.79
CA LEU A 32 -10.75 6.72 -1.22
C LEU A 32 -10.78 6.92 -2.73
N LEU A 33 -10.77 8.19 -3.17
CA LEU A 33 -10.80 8.58 -4.57
C LEU A 33 -9.40 8.77 -5.16
N ASN A 34 -8.54 9.51 -4.46
CA ASN A 34 -7.15 9.75 -4.85
C ASN A 34 -6.32 10.23 -3.65
N SER A 35 -5.03 10.44 -3.91
CA SER A 35 -4.08 10.95 -2.93
C SER A 35 -3.04 11.88 -3.55
N GLU A 36 -2.37 12.67 -2.72
CA GLU A 36 -1.17 13.42 -3.02
C GLU A 36 -0.10 13.12 -1.95
N PRO A 37 1.05 12.51 -2.30
CA PRO A 37 1.40 11.93 -3.61
C PRO A 37 0.38 10.88 -4.09
N ALA A 38 0.21 10.78 -5.40
CA ALA A 38 -0.73 9.82 -6.00
C ALA A 38 -0.25 8.38 -5.78
N ALA A 39 -1.20 7.46 -5.59
CA ALA A 39 -0.92 6.03 -5.57
C ALA A 39 -0.15 5.60 -6.83
N ASP A 40 0.84 4.74 -6.62
CA ASP A 40 1.75 4.20 -7.65
C ASP A 40 2.51 5.26 -8.46
N SER A 41 2.63 6.48 -7.92
CA SER A 41 3.37 7.57 -8.55
C SER A 41 4.80 7.71 -8.02
N THR A 42 5.65 8.40 -8.78
CA THR A 42 6.99 8.80 -8.35
C THR A 42 7.07 10.32 -8.22
N ALA A 43 7.34 10.81 -7.01
CA ALA A 43 7.56 12.22 -6.74
C ALA A 43 9.03 12.60 -7.04
N SER A 44 9.23 13.59 -7.91
CA SER A 44 10.55 14.15 -8.26
C SER A 44 11.02 15.27 -7.32
N ARG A 45 10.24 15.54 -6.28
CA ARG A 45 10.53 16.49 -5.20
C ARG A 45 10.04 15.89 -3.90
N GLU A 46 10.68 16.28 -2.80
CA GLU A 46 10.29 15.86 -1.45
C GLU A 46 8.87 16.33 -1.10
N PRO A 47 7.89 15.42 -0.97
CA PRO A 47 6.57 15.76 -0.47
C PRO A 47 6.66 16.21 0.99
N ARG A 48 5.96 17.30 1.34
CA ARG A 48 5.89 17.82 2.72
C ARG A 48 4.62 17.44 3.46
N SER A 49 3.66 16.89 2.74
CA SER A 49 2.35 16.53 3.26
C SER A 49 1.84 15.29 2.54
N LEU A 50 0.97 14.56 3.24
CA LEU A 50 0.05 13.63 2.62
C LEU A 50 -1.33 14.27 2.56
N ARG A 51 -2.04 14.02 1.47
CA ARG A 51 -3.45 14.37 1.33
C ARG A 51 -4.20 13.19 0.72
N LEU A 52 -5.26 12.75 1.36
CA LEU A 52 -6.13 11.66 0.91
C LEU A 52 -7.52 12.27 0.69
N PHE A 53 -8.13 12.03 -0.46
CA PHE A 53 -9.48 12.52 -0.76
C PHE A 53 -10.45 11.35 -0.84
N PHE A 54 -11.65 11.59 -0.32
CA PHE A 54 -12.68 10.59 -0.13
C PHE A 54 -13.98 10.99 -0.86
N GLU A 55 -14.89 10.03 -1.01
CA GLU A 55 -16.22 10.24 -1.57
C GLU A 55 -17.13 11.14 -0.71
N ALA A 56 -16.83 11.25 0.59
CA ALA A 56 -17.51 12.11 1.55
C ALA A 56 -16.59 12.47 2.71
N LEU A 57 -16.96 13.49 3.49
CA LEU A 57 -16.16 14.04 4.58
C LEU A 57 -15.74 12.95 5.59
N PRO A 58 -14.43 12.72 5.80
CA PRO A 58 -13.94 11.76 6.79
C PRO A 58 -14.07 12.30 8.22
N ASP A 59 -14.38 11.40 9.16
CA ASP A 59 -14.36 11.68 10.60
C ASP A 59 -12.91 11.75 11.09
N VAL A 60 -12.36 12.96 11.14
CA VAL A 60 -10.95 13.21 11.52
C VAL A 60 -10.58 12.58 12.88
N PRO A 61 -11.32 12.77 14.00
CA PRO A 61 -11.04 12.10 15.27
C PRO A 61 -11.01 10.56 15.21
N ASN A 62 -11.76 9.94 14.29
CA ASN A 62 -11.83 8.48 14.13
C ASN A 62 -11.00 7.97 12.93
N SER A 63 -10.13 8.81 12.38
CA SER A 63 -9.24 8.47 11.26
C SER A 63 -7.82 8.15 11.72
N SER A 64 -7.14 7.31 10.96
CA SER A 64 -5.72 7.00 11.13
C SER A 64 -5.02 7.01 9.77
N VAL A 65 -3.80 7.53 9.73
CA VAL A 65 -2.91 7.40 8.58
C VAL A 65 -1.49 7.16 9.10
N VAL A 66 -0.83 6.15 8.56
CA VAL A 66 0.53 5.75 8.87
C VAL A 66 1.35 5.79 7.59
N LEU A 67 2.52 6.43 7.64
CA LEU A 67 3.48 6.45 6.55
C LEU A 67 4.71 5.63 6.95
N THR A 68 5.02 4.60 6.18
CA THR A 68 6.25 3.82 6.33
C THR A 68 7.13 4.00 5.10
N GLY A 69 8.45 4.05 5.27
CA GLY A 69 9.40 4.14 4.16
C GLY A 69 10.78 3.60 4.54
N PRO A 70 11.86 4.01 3.84
CA PRO A 70 13.20 3.47 4.05
C PRO A 70 13.76 3.65 5.47
N ALA A 71 13.29 4.69 6.17
CA ALA A 71 13.69 4.98 7.55
C ALA A 71 12.78 4.34 8.62
N GLY A 72 11.81 3.50 8.21
CA GLY A 72 10.75 3.00 9.08
C GLY A 72 9.52 3.91 9.05
N GLU A 73 8.82 4.02 10.17
CA GLU A 73 7.61 4.84 10.30
C GLU A 73 7.95 6.34 10.41
N TYR A 74 7.21 7.16 9.68
CA TYR A 74 7.32 8.61 9.66
C TYR A 74 6.28 9.23 10.60
N GLN A 75 6.70 10.18 11.42
CA GLN A 75 5.80 10.98 12.24
C GLN A 75 5.01 11.94 11.35
N LEU A 76 3.69 11.75 11.34
CA LEU A 76 2.74 12.68 10.74
C LEU A 76 2.13 13.59 11.82
N ARG A 77 1.82 14.84 11.46
CA ARG A 77 1.24 15.80 12.40
C ARG A 77 0.13 16.62 11.77
N GLY A 78 -0.73 17.14 12.66
CA GLY A 78 -1.79 18.06 12.29
C GLY A 78 -2.77 17.46 11.28
N MET A 79 -3.25 16.23 11.51
CA MET A 79 -4.32 15.67 10.69
C MET A 79 -5.57 16.56 10.78
N HIS A 80 -6.06 17.03 9.65
CA HIS A 80 -7.28 17.83 9.54
C HIS A 80 -7.92 17.63 8.16
N SER A 81 -9.16 18.07 8.01
CA SER A 81 -9.77 18.29 6.69
C SER A 81 -9.67 19.76 6.31
N MET A 82 -9.50 20.02 5.01
CA MET A 82 -9.62 21.36 4.42
C MET A 82 -11.07 21.67 3.99
N GLY A 83 -12.02 20.79 4.31
CA GLY A 83 -13.42 20.87 3.86
C GLY A 83 -13.62 20.44 2.41
N ALA A 84 -12.68 19.66 1.87
CA ALA A 84 -12.71 19.13 0.50
C ALA A 84 -12.79 17.60 0.51
N ASP A 85 -13.55 17.05 1.47
CA ASP A 85 -13.70 15.61 1.71
C ASP A 85 -12.35 14.90 1.82
N ASP A 86 -11.46 15.44 2.64
CA ASP A 86 -10.06 15.07 2.68
C ASP A 86 -9.49 14.90 4.09
N LEU A 87 -8.42 14.11 4.17
CA LEU A 87 -7.47 14.12 5.28
C LEU A 87 -6.16 14.71 4.76
N MET A 88 -5.67 15.77 5.40
CA MET A 88 -4.38 16.38 5.13
C MET A 88 -3.52 16.36 6.38
N MET A 89 -2.23 16.09 6.20
CA MET A 89 -1.27 15.99 7.29
C MET A 89 0.14 16.36 6.85
N GLU A 90 0.90 16.97 7.75
CA GLU A 90 2.31 17.27 7.57
C GLU A 90 3.14 16.02 7.77
N ILE A 91 4.11 15.79 6.89
CA ILE A 91 5.16 14.80 7.12
C ILE A 91 6.27 15.48 7.91
N TYR A 92 6.34 15.18 9.21
CA TYR A 92 7.17 15.94 10.14
C TYR A 92 8.60 15.41 10.20
N GLN A 93 8.79 14.15 10.60
CA GLN A 93 10.12 13.54 10.77
C GLN A 93 10.08 12.02 10.58
N PRO A 94 11.16 11.41 10.03
CA PRO A 94 12.33 12.06 9.45
C PRO A 94 12.02 12.75 8.11
N ALA A 95 12.98 13.48 7.55
CA ALA A 95 12.88 13.99 6.18
C ALA A 95 12.78 12.82 5.18
N LEU A 96 12.10 13.05 4.05
CA LEU A 96 11.97 12.02 3.03
C LEU A 96 13.29 11.87 2.27
N VAL A 97 13.61 10.63 1.93
CA VAL A 97 14.77 10.24 1.14
C VAL A 97 14.29 9.51 -0.10
N SER A 98 15.15 9.36 -1.11
CA SER A 98 14.79 8.53 -2.26
C SER A 98 14.46 7.10 -1.82
N GLY A 99 13.35 6.56 -2.30
CA GLY A 99 12.88 5.21 -1.96
C GLY A 99 11.37 5.06 -2.03
N ASP A 100 10.90 3.88 -1.64
CA ASP A 100 9.49 3.50 -1.67
C ASP A 100 8.82 3.74 -0.32
N TYR A 101 7.58 4.20 -0.40
CA TYR A 101 6.75 4.57 0.73
C TYR A 101 5.41 3.86 0.65
N THR A 102 4.90 3.44 1.81
CA THR A 102 3.56 2.88 1.96
C THR A 102 2.75 3.75 2.89
N VAL A 103 1.57 4.14 2.43
CA VAL A 103 0.54 4.78 3.23
C VAL A 103 -0.49 3.72 3.60
N THR A 104 -0.77 3.58 4.88
CA THR A 104 -1.90 2.78 5.40
C THR A 104 -2.86 3.74 6.07
N TRP A 105 -4.16 3.59 5.80
CA TRP A 105 -5.17 4.49 6.32
C TRP A 105 -6.41 3.73 6.80
N SER A 106 -7.14 4.34 7.74
CA SER A 106 -8.49 3.95 8.12
C SER A 106 -9.35 5.18 8.41
N THR A 107 -10.63 5.13 8.07
CA THR A 107 -11.58 6.24 8.33
C THR A 107 -13.03 5.76 8.30
N ILE A 108 -13.93 6.62 8.79
CA ILE A 108 -15.38 6.55 8.61
C ILE A 108 -15.76 7.83 7.86
N VAL A 109 -16.63 7.74 6.85
CA VAL A 109 -17.05 8.89 6.05
C VAL A 109 -18.51 9.28 6.32
N GLU A 110 -18.86 10.54 6.12
CA GLU A 110 -20.23 11.02 6.31
C GLU A 110 -21.24 10.20 5.50
N GLY A 111 -22.36 9.83 6.14
CA GLY A 111 -23.43 9.06 5.50
C GLY A 111 -23.23 7.53 5.55
N ASP A 112 -22.05 7.04 5.96
CA ASP A 112 -21.77 5.62 6.10
C ASP A 112 -21.00 5.30 7.40
N PRO A 113 -21.61 4.58 8.36
CA PRO A 113 -20.95 4.24 9.63
C PRO A 113 -19.91 3.12 9.52
N SER A 114 -19.63 2.60 8.32
CA SER A 114 -18.63 1.55 8.11
C SER A 114 -17.22 2.08 8.30
N VAL A 115 -16.36 1.27 8.93
CA VAL A 115 -14.91 1.54 8.96
C VAL A 115 -14.31 1.07 7.65
N TYR A 116 -13.70 2.00 6.93
CA TYR A 116 -12.94 1.75 5.73
C TYR A 116 -11.46 1.77 6.05
N GLU A 117 -10.71 0.89 5.39
CA GLU A 117 -9.27 0.81 5.51
C GLU A 117 -8.63 0.52 4.15
N GLY A 118 -7.38 0.90 3.99
CA GLY A 118 -6.66 0.65 2.76
C GLY A 118 -5.19 0.94 2.87
N THR A 119 -4.48 0.59 1.79
CA THR A 119 -3.06 0.89 1.63
C THR A 119 -2.76 1.25 0.19
N PHE A 120 -1.82 2.17 -0.01
CA PHE A 120 -1.26 2.49 -1.32
C PHE A 120 0.22 2.84 -1.19
N GLY A 121 0.95 2.71 -2.29
CA GLY A 121 2.37 3.05 -2.37
C GLY A 121 2.63 4.33 -3.17
N PHE A 122 3.76 4.98 -2.92
CA PHE A 122 4.38 5.94 -3.82
C PHE A 122 5.90 5.86 -3.67
N SER A 123 6.65 6.35 -4.66
CA SER A 123 8.11 6.44 -4.58
C SER A 123 8.57 7.89 -4.59
N VAL A 124 9.71 8.16 -3.97
CA VAL A 124 10.40 9.45 -4.06
C VAL A 124 11.71 9.24 -4.78
N ASN A 125 12.01 10.12 -5.74
CA ASN A 125 13.30 10.20 -6.41
C ASN A 125 13.81 11.64 -6.30
N LEU A 126 14.84 11.81 -5.47
CA LEU A 126 15.59 13.06 -5.27
C LEU A 126 16.91 12.93 -6.04
N ASP A 127 16.86 13.00 -7.37
CA ASP A 127 18.06 13.09 -8.22
C ASP A 127 18.70 14.49 -8.17
#